data_AF-A0A1S1MR56-F1
#
_entry.id   AF-A0A1S1MR56-F1
#
_cell.length_a   1.000
_cell.length_b   1.000
_cell.length_c   1.000
_cell.angle_alpha   90.00
_cell.angle_beta   90.00
_cell.angle_gamma   90.00
#
_symmetry.space_group_name_H-M   'P 1'
#
loop_
_entity.id
_entity.type
_entity.pdbx_description
1 polymer ?
#
loop_
_entity_poly.entity_id
_entity_poly.type
_entity_poly.pdbx_seq_one_letter_code
_entity_poly.pdbx_strand_id
1 'polypeptide(L)'
;MERDQFENSASQDLEQQLLNVLDFVTSPISSDAQLPQDNDPQIAFKKGLYYLKEQAFPLAAKWFRMSAMSGNYKAQFYLGLLFVKGQGVPQSPFHAMAWLVLAQSQGMEAASAMIEQLKPHLTTKRIKDAHCYAATLYEQIHQLTFIQS
;
A
#
# COMPACT_ATOMS: atom_id res chain seq x y z
N MET A 1 6.81 10.05 -42.15
CA MET A 1 7.55 9.28 -41.13
C MET A 1 7.08 9.76 -39.77
N GLU A 2 5.86 9.40 -39.34
CA GLU A 2 5.22 10.07 -38.18
C GLU A 2 4.31 9.09 -37.40
N ARG A 3 4.80 7.87 -37.12
CA ARG A 3 4.09 6.91 -36.24
C ARG A 3 4.76 6.69 -34.88
N ASP A 4 5.81 7.44 -34.55
CA ASP A 4 6.62 7.20 -33.34
C ASP A 4 6.38 8.21 -32.20
N GLN A 5 5.51 9.21 -32.38
CA GLN A 5 5.33 10.29 -31.37
C GLN A 5 4.12 10.09 -30.44
N PHE A 6 3.13 9.27 -30.80
CA PHE A 6 1.94 9.03 -29.95
C PHE A 6 2.13 7.90 -28.93
N GLU A 7 3.01 6.94 -29.19
CA GLU A 7 3.35 5.90 -28.20
C GLU A 7 4.23 6.48 -27.08
N ASN A 8 5.06 7.48 -27.38
CA ASN A 8 5.99 8.06 -26.40
C ASN A 8 5.28 8.95 -25.35
N SER A 9 4.25 9.71 -25.75
CA SER A 9 3.51 10.60 -24.82
C SER A 9 2.58 9.84 -23.88
N ALA A 10 1.90 8.78 -24.35
CA ALA A 10 1.08 7.92 -23.51
C ALA A 10 1.92 7.10 -22.52
N SER A 11 3.10 6.62 -22.95
CA SER A 11 4.07 5.97 -22.08
C SER A 11 4.66 6.94 -21.05
N GLN A 12 4.99 8.17 -21.43
CA GLN A 12 5.49 9.20 -20.49
C GLN A 12 4.42 9.64 -19.48
N ASP A 13 3.16 9.78 -19.88
CA ASP A 13 2.07 10.12 -18.96
C ASP A 13 1.83 8.96 -17.97
N LEU A 14 1.92 7.71 -18.45
CA LEU A 14 1.87 6.54 -17.59
C LEU A 14 3.06 6.50 -16.63
N GLU A 15 4.29 6.75 -17.08
CA GLU A 15 5.47 6.80 -16.21
C GLU A 15 5.36 7.90 -15.14
N GLN A 16 4.86 9.09 -15.50
CA GLN A 16 4.58 10.17 -14.55
C GLN A 16 3.47 9.80 -13.57
N GLN A 17 2.40 9.15 -14.04
CA GLN A 17 1.36 8.60 -13.17
C GLN A 17 1.90 7.54 -12.21
N LEU A 18 2.78 6.65 -12.68
CA LEU A 18 3.42 5.62 -11.87
C LEU A 18 4.37 6.24 -10.83
N LEU A 19 5.13 7.27 -11.18
CA LEU A 19 5.98 8.05 -10.26
C LEU A 19 5.17 8.76 -9.18
N ASN A 20 4.08 9.43 -9.55
CA ASN A 20 3.17 10.08 -8.60
C ASN A 20 2.50 9.07 -7.67
N VAL A 21 2.21 7.87 -8.18
CA VAL A 21 1.67 6.77 -7.39
C VAL A 21 2.69 6.21 -6.42
N LEU A 22 3.95 6.09 -6.84
CA LEU A 22 5.03 5.65 -5.98
C LEU A 22 5.21 6.60 -4.81
N ASP A 23 5.30 7.91 -5.10
CA ASP A 23 5.37 8.96 -4.08
C ASP A 23 4.17 8.87 -3.13
N PHE A 24 2.96 8.80 -3.68
CA PHE A 24 1.73 8.66 -2.89
C PHE A 24 1.77 7.44 -1.95
N VAL A 25 2.30 6.30 -2.40
CA VAL A 25 2.35 5.07 -1.60
C VAL A 25 3.47 5.07 -0.56
N THR A 26 4.55 5.83 -0.78
CA THR A 26 5.66 5.98 0.16
C THR A 26 5.52 7.15 1.13
N SER A 27 4.75 8.16 0.75
CA SER A 27 4.55 9.38 1.55
C SER A 27 3.73 9.06 2.81
N PRO A 28 4.00 9.72 3.96
CA PRO A 28 3.20 9.55 5.17
C PRO A 28 1.74 9.89 4.90
N ILE A 29 0.82 9.25 5.63
CA ILE A 29 -0.61 9.56 5.52
C ILE A 29 -0.81 11.00 6.02
N SER A 30 -0.89 11.95 5.10
CA SER A 30 -1.32 13.32 5.39
C SER A 30 -2.84 13.35 5.48
N SER A 31 -3.36 14.11 6.45
CA SER A 31 -4.79 14.33 6.70
C SER A 31 -5.54 14.90 5.48
N ASP A 32 -4.81 15.46 4.52
CA ASP A 32 -5.30 16.07 3.27
C ASP A 32 -5.39 15.07 2.10
N ALA A 33 -5.05 13.78 2.31
CA ALA A 33 -5.22 12.75 1.31
C ALA A 33 -6.70 12.50 1.08
N GLN A 34 -7.32 13.34 0.25
CA GLN A 34 -8.71 13.27 -0.15
C GLN A 34 -8.93 11.95 -0.89
N LEU A 35 -9.33 10.92 -0.15
CA LEU A 35 -9.83 9.70 -0.74
C LEU A 35 -11.05 10.11 -1.59
N PRO A 36 -11.09 9.78 -2.90
CA PRO A 36 -12.25 10.09 -3.72
C PRO A 36 -13.49 9.50 -3.03
N GLN A 37 -14.41 10.40 -2.68
CA GLN A 37 -15.64 10.16 -1.89
C GLN A 37 -16.57 9.12 -2.52
N ASP A 38 -16.30 8.71 -3.76
CA ASP A 38 -17.05 7.74 -4.58
C ASP A 38 -16.17 6.52 -4.93
N ASN A 39 -15.62 5.83 -3.92
CA ASN A 39 -15.05 4.50 -4.13
C ASN A 39 -15.20 3.69 -2.87
N ASP A 40 -16.17 2.76 -2.87
CA ASP A 40 -16.25 1.72 -1.87
C ASP A 40 -14.87 1.09 -1.64
N PRO A 41 -14.44 0.91 -0.38
CA PRO A 41 -13.16 0.27 -0.07
C PRO A 41 -13.07 -1.15 -0.64
N GLN A 42 -14.22 -1.79 -0.88
CA GLN A 42 -14.32 -3.07 -1.58
C GLN A 42 -14.00 -2.95 -3.08
N ILE A 43 -14.44 -1.88 -3.74
CA ILE A 43 -14.12 -1.60 -5.15
C ILE A 43 -12.63 -1.29 -5.28
N ALA A 44 -12.06 -0.48 -4.37
CA ALA A 44 -10.63 -0.22 -4.34
C ALA A 44 -9.82 -1.52 -4.20
N PHE A 45 -10.23 -2.43 -3.32
CA PHE A 45 -9.59 -3.74 -3.19
C PHE A 45 -9.66 -4.57 -4.48
N LYS A 46 -10.84 -4.64 -5.11
CA LYS A 46 -11.03 -5.36 -6.39
C LYS A 46 -10.17 -4.77 -7.50
N LYS A 47 -10.08 -3.44 -7.59
CA LYS A 47 -9.20 -2.74 -8.53
C LYS A 47 -7.73 -3.07 -8.25
N GLY A 48 -7.30 -3.07 -6.98
CA GLY A 48 -5.96 -3.49 -6.58
C GLY A 48 -5.62 -4.90 -7.07
N LEU A 49 -6.53 -5.86 -6.89
CA LEU A 49 -6.37 -7.23 -7.39
C LEU A 49 -6.35 -7.30 -8.93
N TYR A 50 -7.15 -6.49 -9.61
CA TYR A 50 -7.14 -6.40 -11.07
C TYR A 50 -5.77 -5.93 -11.57
N TYR A 51 -5.25 -4.81 -11.07
CA TYR A 51 -3.92 -4.31 -11.45
C TYR A 51 -2.79 -5.24 -11.05
N LEU A 52 -2.92 -5.96 -9.92
CA LEU A 52 -1.96 -6.99 -9.53
C LEU A 52 -1.89 -8.12 -10.56
N LYS A 53 -3.04 -8.53 -11.12
CA LYS A 53 -3.13 -9.54 -12.19
C LYS A 53 -2.54 -9.02 -13.51
N GLU A 54 -2.78 -7.75 -13.83
CA GLU A 54 -2.21 -7.05 -14.99
C GLU A 54 -0.71 -6.70 -14.80
N GLN A 55 -0.08 -7.12 -13.69
CA GLN A 55 1.31 -6.82 -13.34
C GLN A 55 1.62 -5.31 -13.19
N ALA A 56 0.58 -4.48 -13.09
CA ALA A 56 0.68 -3.06 -12.83
C ALA A 56 0.83 -2.80 -11.33
N PHE A 57 1.97 -3.22 -10.76
CA PHE A 57 2.21 -3.21 -9.32
C PHE A 57 2.10 -1.82 -8.65
N PRO A 58 2.59 -0.70 -9.25
CA PRO A 58 2.46 0.62 -8.61
C PRO A 58 0.98 1.01 -8.47
N LEU A 59 0.19 0.81 -9.53
CA LEU A 59 -1.25 1.06 -9.50
C LEU A 59 -1.95 0.15 -8.49
N ALA A 60 -1.59 -1.14 -8.44
CA ALA A 60 -2.11 -2.06 -7.43
C ALA A 60 -1.82 -1.56 -6.00
N ALA A 61 -0.58 -1.09 -5.75
CA ALA A 61 -0.17 -0.54 -4.47
C ALA A 61 -0.99 0.69 -4.08
N LYS A 62 -1.30 1.59 -5.04
CA LYS A 62 -2.20 2.74 -4.83
C LYS A 62 -3.57 2.29 -4.31
N TRP A 63 -4.20 1.37 -5.04
CA TRP A 63 -5.55 0.90 -4.73
C TRP A 63 -5.60 0.08 -3.43
N PHE A 64 -4.57 -0.72 -3.16
CA PHE A 64 -4.44 -1.41 -1.88
C PHE A 64 -4.23 -0.43 -0.74
N ARG A 65 -3.40 0.61 -0.90
CA ARG A 65 -3.24 1.66 0.11
C ARG A 65 -4.57 2.36 0.40
N MET A 66 -5.34 2.73 -0.61
CA MET A 66 -6.66 3.34 -0.43
C MET A 66 -7.60 2.42 0.37
N SER A 67 -7.71 1.15 -0.01
CA SER A 67 -8.57 0.20 0.70
C SER A 67 -8.05 -0.09 2.13
N ALA A 68 -6.73 -0.14 2.30
CA ALA A 68 -6.08 -0.31 3.59
C ALA A 68 -6.36 0.86 4.54
N MET A 69 -6.46 2.08 4.00
CA MET A 69 -6.79 3.30 4.73
C MET A 69 -8.25 3.34 5.21
N SER A 70 -9.12 2.53 4.62
CA SER A 70 -10.50 2.32 5.10
C SER A 70 -10.63 1.13 6.06
N GLY A 71 -9.52 0.62 6.60
CA GLY A 71 -9.52 -0.51 7.55
C GLY A 71 -9.58 -1.89 6.89
N ASN A 72 -9.40 -2.01 5.57
CA ASN A 72 -9.39 -3.34 4.94
C ASN A 72 -8.07 -4.08 5.23
N TYR A 73 -8.10 -4.97 6.21
CA TYR A 73 -6.96 -5.80 6.62
C TYR A 73 -6.39 -6.67 5.47
N LYS A 74 -7.23 -7.06 4.48
CA LYS A 74 -6.73 -7.77 3.28
C LYS A 74 -5.83 -6.87 2.45
N ALA A 75 -6.27 -5.64 2.21
CA ALA A 75 -5.48 -4.68 1.44
C ALA A 75 -4.17 -4.32 2.13
N GLN A 76 -4.18 -4.18 3.46
CA GLN A 76 -2.96 -3.95 4.26
C GLN A 76 -1.93 -5.07 4.08
N PHE A 77 -2.36 -6.33 4.07
CA PHE A 77 -1.47 -7.45 3.81
C PHE A 77 -0.89 -7.47 2.40
N TYR A 78 -1.72 -7.24 1.38
CA TYR A 78 -1.23 -7.16 0.00
C TYR A 78 -0.24 -6.00 -0.18
N LEU A 79 -0.49 -4.85 0.46
CA LEU A 79 0.45 -3.73 0.45
C LEU A 79 1.78 -4.10 1.14
N GLY A 80 1.71 -4.78 2.29
CA GLY A 80 2.88 -5.35 2.95
C GLY A 80 3.68 -6.29 2.03
N LEU A 81 3.00 -7.19 1.31
CA LEU A 81 3.64 -8.09 0.34
C LEU A 81 4.33 -7.34 -0.79
N LEU A 82 3.73 -6.26 -1.31
CA LEU A 82 4.35 -5.43 -2.35
C LEU A 82 5.65 -4.79 -1.82
N PHE A 83 5.66 -4.31 -0.57
CA PHE A 83 6.88 -3.81 0.08
C PHE A 83 7.93 -4.90 0.34
N VAL A 84 7.54 -6.14 0.66
CA VAL A 84 8.47 -7.26 0.80
C VAL A 84 9.14 -7.57 -0.53
N LYS A 85 8.36 -7.62 -1.61
CA LYS A 85 8.81 -7.99 -2.95
C LYS A 85 9.46 -6.83 -3.72
N GLY A 86 9.28 -5.58 -3.27
CA GLY A 86 9.68 -4.40 -4.05
C GLY A 86 8.91 -4.27 -5.37
N GLN A 87 7.68 -4.78 -5.43
CA GLN A 87 6.88 -4.79 -6.65
C GLN A 87 6.05 -3.51 -6.72
N GLY A 88 6.47 -2.59 -7.59
CA GLY A 88 5.81 -1.31 -7.80
C GLY A 88 5.87 -0.33 -6.62
N VAL A 89 6.58 -0.72 -5.56
CA VAL A 89 6.98 0.11 -4.43
C VAL A 89 8.44 -0.21 -4.11
N PRO A 90 9.24 0.73 -3.58
CA PRO A 90 10.59 0.41 -3.15
C PRO A 90 10.54 -0.66 -2.06
N GLN A 91 11.42 -1.65 -2.17
CA GLN A 91 11.51 -2.70 -1.16
C GLN A 91 11.82 -2.09 0.20
N SER A 92 10.96 -2.36 1.18
CA SER A 92 11.14 -1.80 2.52
C SER A 92 10.66 -2.80 3.57
N PRO A 93 11.57 -3.58 4.19
CA PRO A 93 11.18 -4.56 5.20
C PRO A 93 10.55 -3.87 6.43
N PHE A 94 10.93 -2.63 6.72
CA PHE A 94 10.33 -1.82 7.78
C PHE A 94 8.85 -1.52 7.52
N HIS A 95 8.51 -0.92 6.37
CA HIS A 95 7.11 -0.62 6.03
C HIS A 95 6.31 -1.90 5.81
N ALA A 96 6.89 -2.92 5.18
CA ALA A 96 6.26 -4.22 5.04
C ALA A 96 5.84 -4.79 6.40
N MET A 97 6.76 -4.80 7.37
CA MET A 97 6.47 -5.30 8.70
C MET A 97 5.35 -4.51 9.38
N ALA A 98 5.35 -3.18 9.29
CA ALA A 98 4.29 -2.38 9.89
C ALA A 98 2.91 -2.66 9.30
N TRP A 99 2.79 -2.73 7.97
CA TRP A 99 1.53 -3.08 7.29
C TRP A 99 1.06 -4.51 7.59
N LEU A 100 2.00 -5.45 7.71
CA LEU A 100 1.69 -6.84 8.06
C LEU A 100 1.25 -6.97 9.53
N VAL A 101 1.90 -6.28 10.46
CA VAL A 101 1.50 -6.23 11.88
C VAL A 101 0.09 -5.67 12.00
N LEU A 102 -0.21 -4.60 11.27
CA LEU A 102 -1.54 -4.00 11.24
C LEU A 102 -2.62 -4.95 10.69
N ALA A 103 -2.29 -5.69 9.62
CA ALA A 103 -3.19 -6.72 9.09
C ALA A 103 -3.39 -7.87 10.09
N GLN A 104 -2.31 -8.27 10.77
CA GLN A 104 -2.34 -9.31 11.80
C GLN A 104 -3.23 -8.92 12.98
N SER A 105 -3.12 -7.68 13.48
CA SER A 105 -3.93 -7.19 14.60
C SER A 105 -5.42 -7.14 14.28
N GLN A 106 -5.79 -7.06 13.00
CA GLN A 106 -7.17 -7.09 12.52
C GLN A 106 -7.65 -8.50 12.13
N GLY A 107 -6.87 -9.54 12.42
CA GLY A 107 -7.26 -10.95 12.25
C GLY A 107 -6.66 -11.65 11.03
N MET A 108 -5.68 -11.06 10.33
CA MET A 108 -4.98 -11.77 9.26
C MET A 108 -3.84 -12.64 9.78
N GLU A 109 -4.11 -13.91 9.96
CA GLU A 109 -3.12 -14.90 10.40
C GLU A 109 -1.99 -15.09 9.40
N ALA A 110 -2.27 -15.01 8.09
CA ALA A 110 -1.27 -15.14 7.03
C ALA A 110 -0.13 -14.10 7.12
N ALA A 111 -0.37 -12.96 7.77
CA ALA A 111 0.65 -11.93 7.98
C ALA A 111 1.74 -12.40 8.97
N SER A 112 1.41 -13.27 9.92
CA SER A 112 2.36 -13.78 10.93
C SER A 112 3.58 -14.45 10.29
N ALA A 113 3.35 -15.33 9.32
CA ALA A 113 4.40 -16.04 8.59
C ALA A 113 5.33 -15.06 7.85
N MET A 114 4.76 -14.00 7.26
CA MET A 114 5.56 -12.98 6.57
C MET A 114 6.37 -12.13 7.57
N ILE A 115 5.79 -11.78 8.71
CA ILE A 115 6.48 -11.05 9.79
C ILE A 115 7.66 -11.87 10.30
N GLU A 116 7.48 -13.18 10.51
CA GLU A 116 8.53 -14.09 10.94
C GLU A 116 9.69 -14.16 9.94
N GLN A 117 9.38 -14.18 8.64
CA GLN A 117 10.39 -14.14 7.58
C GLN A 117 11.15 -12.80 7.54
N LEU A 118 10.53 -11.70 7.94
CA LEU A 118 11.17 -10.38 7.96
C LEU A 118 12.04 -10.13 9.20
N LYS A 119 11.78 -10.81 10.33
CA LYS A 119 12.58 -10.70 11.56
C LYS A 119 14.09 -10.83 11.34
N PRO A 120 14.63 -11.83 10.60
CA PRO A 120 16.08 -11.94 10.37
C PRO A 120 16.67 -10.80 9.52
N HIS A 121 15.83 -10.10 8.74
CA HIS A 121 16.26 -8.98 7.90
C HIS A 121 16.22 -7.62 8.63
N LEU A 122 15.71 -7.58 9.86
CA LEU A 122 15.50 -6.36 10.63
C LEU A 122 16.17 -6.48 12.01
N THR A 123 16.72 -5.38 12.51
CA THR A 123 17.21 -5.36 13.89
C THR A 123 16.05 -5.25 14.88
N THR A 124 16.24 -5.73 16.10
CA THR A 124 15.23 -5.65 17.18
C THR A 124 14.71 -4.24 17.39
N LYS A 125 15.56 -3.21 17.22
CA LYS A 125 15.15 -1.81 17.29
C LYS A 125 14.17 -1.46 16.16
N ARG A 126 14.51 -1.78 14.91
CA ARG A 126 13.64 -1.55 13.74
C ARG A 126 12.31 -2.30 13.85
N ILE A 127 12.35 -3.51 14.40
CA ILE A 127 11.15 -4.31 14.69
C ILE A 127 10.23 -3.56 15.67
N LYS A 128 10.76 -3.05 16.79
CA LYS A 128 9.97 -2.28 17.75
C LYS A 128 9.42 -0.99 17.12
N ASP A 129 10.25 -0.28 16.37
CA ASP A 129 9.84 0.94 15.66
C ASP A 129 8.72 0.66 14.65
N ALA A 130 8.78 -0.48 13.92
CA ALA A 130 7.75 -0.88 12.97
C ALA A 130 6.42 -1.21 13.65
N HIS A 131 6.44 -1.87 14.81
CA HIS A 131 5.22 -2.09 15.61
C HIS A 131 4.62 -0.77 16.11
N CYS A 132 5.45 0.16 16.55
CA CYS A 132 5.00 1.50 16.95
C CYS A 132 4.35 2.24 15.77
N TYR A 133 4.99 2.20 14.60
CA TYR A 133 4.43 2.78 13.38
C TYR A 133 3.09 2.12 12.99
N ALA A 134 2.99 0.78 13.08
CA ALA A 134 1.73 0.07 12.86
C ALA A 134 0.61 0.53 13.80
N ALA A 135 0.91 0.75 15.08
CA ALA A 135 -0.05 1.29 16.04
C ALA A 135 -0.53 2.69 15.63
N THR A 136 0.38 3.58 15.22
CA THR A 136 0.00 4.91 14.74
C THR A 136 -0.87 4.87 13.48
N LEU A 137 -0.57 3.95 12.55
CA LEU A 137 -1.39 3.74 11.36
C LEU A 137 -2.79 3.26 11.72
N TYR A 138 -2.92 2.35 12.69
CA TYR A 138 -4.21 1.86 13.17
C TYR A 138 -5.08 3.02 13.68
N GLU A 139 -4.52 3.87 14.53
CA GLU A 139 -5.23 5.03 15.08
C GLU A 139 -5.67 6.00 13.97
N GLN A 140 -4.77 6.31 13.03
CA GLN A 140 -5.08 7.19 11.89
C GLN A 140 -6.23 6.63 11.05
N ILE A 141 -6.18 5.35 10.70
CA ILE A 141 -7.21 4.68 9.91
C ILE A 141 -8.56 4.68 10.63
N HIS A 142 -8.54 4.43 11.94
CA HIS A 142 -9.74 4.46 12.76
C HIS A 142 -10.35 5.88 12.83
N GLN A 143 -9.53 6.91 13.01
CA GLN A 143 -9.98 8.31 12.98
C GLN A 143 -10.55 8.70 11.62
N LEU A 144 -9.89 8.32 10.52
CA LEU A 144 -10.36 8.62 9.17
C LEU A 144 -11.71 7.95 8.87
N THR A 145 -11.89 6.70 9.33
CA THR A 145 -13.15 5.97 9.15
C THR A 145 -14.28 6.61 9.96
N PHE A 146 -13.99 7.10 11.18
CA PHE A 146 -14.97 7.75 12.04
C PHE A 146 -15.41 9.13 11.53
N ILE A 147 -14.51 9.91 10.92
CA ILE A 147 -14.83 11.24 10.37
C ILE A 147 -15.74 11.14 9.12
N GLN A 148 -15.73 10.00 8.42
CA GLN A 148 -16.55 9.77 7.22
C GLN A 148 -17.90 9.08 7.49
N SER A 149 -18.26 8.83 8.76
CA SER A 149 -19.52 8.19 9.17
C SER A 149 -20.62 9.18 9.55
#